data_AF-A0AAQ3ULR5-F1
#
_entry.id   AF-A0AAQ3ULR5-F1
#
_cell.length_a   1.000
_cell.length_b   1.000
_cell.length_c   1.000
_cell.angle_alpha   90.00
_cell.angle_beta   90.00
_cell.angle_gamma   90.00
#
_symmetry.space_group_name_H-M   'P 1'
#
loop_
_entity.id
_entity.type
_entity.pdbx_description
1 polymer ?
#
loop_
_entity_poly.entity_id
_entity_poly.type
_entity_poly.pdbx_seq_one_letter_code
_entity_poly.pdbx_strand_id
1 'polypeptide(L)'
;MASSLRSITPLNGDGGYLRWKESMLLLLNTVGVAHVLSEDPPSSGDGEAAKKWAREDAVCRGHILAALSDRLLPDYARHATGRAVWRAVARTYDVDTPSVSWRKFTELEFKVSDGGGAPSSFLEQLAHAEALGHAGQPSLPDLVEYTLGQKLPADVASRATVVLSDGSISVSMDKAWEVARIWVKNRISEEDELNVRAAMAEDEEEKGFMCCKMGNNITK
;
A
#
# COMPACT_ATOMS: atom_id res chain seq x y z
N MET A 1 -17.90 -24.44 -12.68
CA MET A 1 -17.14 -23.96 -11.50
C MET A 1 -17.68 -22.59 -11.14
N ALA A 2 -18.46 -22.47 -10.07
CA ALA A 2 -18.92 -21.18 -9.59
C ALA A 2 -17.72 -20.48 -8.94
N SER A 3 -17.19 -19.44 -9.59
CA SER A 3 -16.20 -18.56 -9.00
C SER A 3 -16.84 -17.95 -7.75
N SER A 4 -16.31 -18.29 -6.58
CA SER A 4 -16.71 -17.66 -5.32
C SER A 4 -16.23 -16.21 -5.38
N LEU A 5 -17.07 -15.33 -5.93
CA LEU A 5 -16.87 -13.89 -5.84
C LEU A 5 -16.81 -13.57 -4.35
N ARG A 6 -15.63 -13.17 -3.87
CA ARG A 6 -15.43 -12.72 -2.50
C ARG A 6 -16.52 -11.70 -2.18
N SER A 7 -17.30 -11.95 -1.13
CA SER A 7 -18.36 -11.05 -0.69
C SER A 7 -17.79 -9.65 -0.51
N ILE A 8 -18.31 -8.67 -1.24
CA ILE A 8 -17.92 -7.27 -1.06
C ILE A 8 -18.34 -6.87 0.36
N THR A 9 -17.40 -6.33 1.15
CA THR A 9 -17.73 -5.75 2.45
C THR A 9 -18.71 -4.59 2.23
N PRO A 10 -19.91 -4.60 2.84
CA PRO A 10 -20.88 -3.54 2.60
C PRO A 10 -20.34 -2.16 2.97
N LEU A 11 -20.65 -1.15 2.16
CA LEU A 11 -20.31 0.24 2.48
C LEU A 11 -21.07 0.66 3.74
N ASN A 12 -20.34 1.16 4.74
CA ASN A 12 -20.93 1.56 6.02
C ASN A 12 -20.30 2.85 6.57
N GLY A 13 -20.18 3.87 5.72
CA GLY A 13 -19.54 5.14 6.05
C GLY A 13 -18.31 5.41 5.18
N ASP A 14 -17.61 6.50 5.53
CA ASP A 14 -16.48 7.08 4.80
C ASP A 14 -15.22 6.21 4.79
N GLY A 15 -14.81 5.65 5.94
CA GLY A 15 -13.53 4.97 6.09
C GLY A 15 -13.30 3.74 5.19
N GLY A 16 -14.36 3.18 4.61
CA GLY A 16 -14.30 2.02 3.71
C GLY A 16 -14.56 2.33 2.23
N TYR A 17 -14.84 3.59 1.87
CA TYR A 17 -15.37 3.92 0.55
C TYR A 17 -14.43 3.56 -0.61
N LEU A 18 -13.15 3.90 -0.54
CA LEU A 18 -12.20 3.61 -1.63
C LEU A 18 -12.10 2.10 -1.92
N ARG A 19 -11.90 1.30 -0.87
CA ARG A 19 -11.84 -0.16 -0.99
C ARG A 19 -13.17 -0.75 -1.50
N TRP A 20 -14.29 -0.20 -1.06
CA TRP A 20 -15.61 -0.58 -1.55
C TRP A 20 -15.78 -0.24 -3.04
N LYS A 21 -15.38 0.97 -3.47
CA LYS A 21 -15.45 1.47 -4.84
C LYS A 21 -14.65 0.57 -5.78
N GLU A 22 -13.41 0.24 -5.42
CA GLU A 22 -12.55 -0.69 -6.16
C GLU A 22 -13.16 -2.09 -6.26
N SER A 23 -13.62 -2.64 -5.13
CA SER A 23 -14.24 -3.97 -5.08
C SER A 23 -15.51 -4.03 -5.95
N MET A 24 -16.31 -2.95 -5.92
CA MET A 24 -17.52 -2.83 -6.72
C MET A 24 -17.21 -2.72 -8.21
N LEU A 25 -16.24 -1.89 -8.61
CA LEU A 25 -15.82 -1.79 -10.01
C LEU A 25 -15.29 -3.12 -10.54
N LEU A 26 -14.50 -3.85 -9.73
CA LEU A 26 -14.02 -5.18 -10.11
C LEU A 26 -15.18 -6.16 -10.32
N LEU A 27 -16.17 -6.17 -9.42
CA LEU A 27 -17.36 -7.01 -9.54
C LEU A 27 -18.16 -6.66 -10.81
N LEU A 28 -18.48 -5.38 -11.03
CA LEU A 28 -19.28 -4.93 -12.16
C LEU A 28 -18.59 -5.22 -13.50
N ASN A 29 -17.26 -5.13 -13.56
CA ASN A 29 -16.48 -5.56 -14.72
C ASN A 29 -16.55 -7.07 -14.92
N THR A 30 -16.39 -7.85 -13.85
CA THR A 30 -16.43 -9.32 -13.90
C THR A 30 -17.79 -9.84 -14.40
N VAL A 31 -18.88 -9.19 -14.01
CA VAL A 31 -20.24 -9.54 -14.48
C VAL A 31 -20.62 -8.85 -15.80
N GLY A 32 -19.76 -8.00 -16.36
CA GLY A 32 -19.94 -7.38 -17.68
C GLY A 32 -20.88 -6.19 -17.76
N VAL A 33 -21.25 -5.55 -16.64
CA VAL A 33 -22.23 -4.44 -16.60
C VAL A 33 -21.62 -3.08 -16.23
N ALA A 34 -20.30 -3.00 -16.10
CA ALA A 34 -19.60 -1.75 -15.74
C ALA A 34 -19.85 -0.60 -16.74
N HIS A 35 -20.04 -0.92 -18.01
CA HIS A 35 -20.30 0.04 -19.10
C HIS A 35 -21.52 0.95 -18.82
N VAL A 36 -22.54 0.44 -18.09
CA VAL A 36 -23.73 1.19 -17.67
C VAL A 36 -23.38 2.45 -16.87
N LEU A 37 -22.26 2.43 -16.15
CA LEU A 37 -21.83 3.57 -15.32
C LEU A 37 -21.36 4.77 -16.14
N SER A 38 -20.83 4.54 -17.36
CA SER A 38 -20.19 5.56 -18.21
C SER A 38 -20.92 5.84 -19.53
N GLU A 39 -21.46 4.82 -20.20
CA GLU A 39 -22.07 4.92 -21.53
C GLU A 39 -23.56 5.28 -21.51
N ASP A 40 -24.06 6.01 -22.51
CA ASP A 40 -25.49 6.31 -22.57
C ASP A 40 -26.29 5.13 -23.17
N PRO A 41 -27.57 4.95 -22.78
CA PRO A 41 -28.40 3.89 -23.33
C PRO A 41 -28.51 3.99 -24.86
N PRO A 42 -28.70 2.86 -25.56
CA PRO A 42 -28.91 2.87 -27.00
C PRO A 42 -30.15 3.70 -27.38
N SER A 43 -30.13 4.30 -28.56
CA SER A 43 -31.23 5.14 -29.04
C SER A 43 -32.54 4.34 -29.16
N SER A 44 -33.67 5.03 -29.00
CA SER A 44 -35.01 4.45 -28.85
C SER A 44 -35.54 3.67 -30.07
N GLY A 45 -34.76 3.52 -31.13
CA GLY A 45 -35.13 2.77 -32.34
C GLY A 45 -34.86 1.27 -32.26
N ASP A 46 -34.01 0.81 -31.35
CA ASP A 46 -33.67 -0.62 -31.19
C ASP A 46 -34.29 -1.18 -29.91
N GLY A 47 -35.48 -1.78 -30.06
CA GLY A 47 -36.23 -2.34 -28.94
C GLY A 47 -35.55 -3.52 -28.25
N GLU A 48 -34.63 -4.24 -28.91
CA GLU A 48 -33.90 -5.35 -28.28
C GLU A 48 -32.69 -4.82 -27.52
N ALA A 49 -31.92 -3.90 -28.11
CA ALA A 49 -30.82 -3.25 -27.42
C ALA A 49 -31.30 -2.47 -26.19
N ALA A 50 -32.46 -1.79 -26.27
CA ALA A 50 -33.04 -1.09 -25.13
C ALA A 50 -33.44 -2.03 -23.98
N LYS A 51 -34.02 -3.21 -24.29
CA LYS A 51 -34.34 -4.23 -23.28
C LYS A 51 -33.09 -4.82 -22.64
N LYS A 52 -32.07 -5.11 -23.46
CA LYS A 52 -30.76 -5.59 -22.97
C LYS A 52 -30.14 -4.58 -22.01
N TRP A 53 -30.09 -3.30 -22.41
CA TRP A 53 -29.59 -2.22 -21.57
C TRP A 53 -30.35 -2.12 -20.25
N ALA A 54 -31.69 -2.12 -20.30
CA ALA A 54 -32.51 -2.04 -19.09
C ALA A 54 -32.24 -3.20 -18.13
N ARG A 55 -32.00 -4.41 -18.66
CA ARG A 55 -31.60 -5.58 -17.86
C ARG A 55 -30.23 -5.39 -17.24
N GLU A 56 -29.24 -4.95 -18.02
CA GLU A 56 -27.87 -4.71 -17.54
C GLU A 56 -27.82 -3.59 -16.49
N ASP A 57 -28.61 -2.52 -16.68
CA ASP A 57 -28.75 -1.44 -15.71
C ASP A 57 -29.43 -1.89 -14.40
N ALA A 58 -30.48 -2.73 -14.49
CA ALA A 58 -31.11 -3.32 -13.31
C ALA A 58 -30.14 -4.23 -12.53
N VAL A 59 -29.32 -5.02 -13.23
CA VAL A 59 -28.27 -5.87 -12.62
C VAL A 59 -27.19 -5.01 -11.97
N CYS A 60 -26.70 -3.99 -12.67
CA CYS A 60 -25.71 -3.04 -12.17
C CYS A 60 -26.21 -2.35 -10.89
N ARG A 61 -27.42 -1.80 -10.93
CA ARG A 61 -28.10 -1.19 -9.79
C ARG A 61 -28.24 -2.18 -8.62
N GLY A 62 -28.68 -3.41 -8.91
CA GLY A 62 -28.87 -4.45 -7.90
C GLY A 62 -27.58 -4.78 -7.15
N HIS A 63 -26.47 -4.94 -7.86
CA HIS A 63 -25.17 -5.20 -7.24
C HIS A 63 -24.70 -4.04 -6.34
N ILE A 64 -24.85 -2.80 -6.81
CA ILE A 64 -24.44 -1.63 -6.01
C ILE A 64 -25.27 -1.56 -4.72
N LEU A 65 -26.60 -1.68 -4.81
CA LEU A 65 -27.49 -1.63 -3.64
C LEU A 65 -27.25 -2.78 -2.67
N ALA A 66 -27.01 -4.00 -3.17
CA ALA A 66 -26.73 -5.17 -2.34
C ALA A 66 -25.41 -5.07 -1.56
N ALA A 67 -24.50 -4.18 -1.97
CA ALA A 67 -23.25 -3.92 -1.28
C ALA A 67 -23.29 -2.65 -0.41
N LEU A 68 -24.46 -2.07 -0.17
CA LEU A 68 -24.65 -1.04 0.84
C LEU A 68 -25.05 -1.70 2.17
N SER A 69 -24.69 -1.10 3.29
CA SER A 69 -25.22 -1.54 4.58
C SER A 69 -26.72 -1.26 4.66
N ASP A 70 -27.44 -2.00 5.52
CA ASP A 70 -28.87 -1.81 5.75
C ASP A 70 -29.20 -0.36 6.19
N ARG A 71 -28.26 0.32 6.83
CA ARG A 71 -28.38 1.73 7.20
C ARG A 71 -28.43 2.65 5.98
N LEU A 72 -27.62 2.37 4.95
CA LEU A 72 -27.49 3.22 3.76
C LEU A 72 -28.49 2.86 2.66
N LEU A 73 -28.95 1.61 2.61
CA LEU A 73 -29.83 1.13 1.54
C LEU A 73 -31.06 2.04 1.30
N PRO A 74 -31.81 2.51 2.32
CA PRO A 74 -32.98 3.37 2.10
C PRO A 74 -32.66 4.70 1.41
N ASP A 75 -31.50 5.29 1.69
CA ASP A 75 -31.11 6.60 1.17
C ASP A 75 -30.82 6.57 -0.34
N TYR A 76 -30.28 5.44 -0.81
CA TYR A 76 -29.82 5.27 -2.20
C TYR A 76 -30.80 4.46 -3.06
N ALA A 77 -31.69 3.65 -2.47
CA ALA A 77 -32.64 2.80 -3.21
C ALA A 77 -33.56 3.59 -4.16
N ARG A 78 -33.84 4.87 -3.85
CA ARG A 78 -34.68 5.77 -4.66
C ARG A 78 -34.14 6.08 -6.06
N HIS A 79 -32.84 5.84 -6.30
CA HIS A 79 -32.24 6.11 -7.60
C HIS A 79 -32.63 5.01 -8.60
N ALA A 80 -33.16 5.41 -9.75
CA ALA A 80 -33.75 4.51 -10.73
C ALA A 80 -32.73 3.65 -11.51
N THR A 81 -31.52 4.15 -11.71
CA THR A 81 -30.48 3.51 -12.54
C THR A 81 -29.21 3.20 -11.76
N GLY A 82 -28.41 2.25 -12.23
CA GLY A 82 -27.12 1.91 -11.63
C GLY A 82 -26.17 3.11 -11.61
N ARG A 83 -26.11 3.86 -12.72
CA ARG A 83 -25.37 5.13 -12.82
C ARG A 83 -25.83 6.15 -11.78
N ALA A 84 -27.13 6.30 -11.55
CA ALA A 84 -27.65 7.27 -10.60
C ALA A 84 -27.29 6.92 -9.16
N VAL A 85 -27.37 5.64 -8.77
CA VAL A 85 -26.91 5.16 -7.47
C VAL A 85 -25.40 5.40 -7.33
N TRP A 86 -24.60 4.97 -8.31
CA TRP A 86 -23.14 5.11 -8.31
C TRP A 86 -22.70 6.56 -8.09
N ARG A 87 -23.25 7.50 -8.87
CA ARG A 87 -22.96 8.93 -8.73
C ARG A 87 -23.43 9.50 -7.41
N ALA A 88 -24.53 9.01 -6.85
CA ALA A 88 -25.02 9.46 -5.54
C ALA A 88 -24.09 9.04 -4.42
N VAL A 89 -23.64 7.79 -4.42
CA VAL A 89 -22.65 7.31 -3.44
C VAL A 89 -21.35 8.08 -3.59
N ALA A 90 -20.84 8.26 -4.81
CA ALA A 90 -19.62 9.03 -5.05
C ALA A 90 -19.73 10.48 -4.55
N ARG A 91 -20.84 11.19 -4.82
CA ARG A 91 -21.03 12.55 -4.28
C ARG A 91 -20.95 12.64 -2.76
N THR A 92 -21.27 11.57 -2.03
CA THR A 92 -21.24 11.56 -0.56
C THR A 92 -19.86 11.21 -0.01
N TYR A 93 -19.15 10.27 -0.65
CA TYR A 93 -17.96 9.64 -0.06
C TYR A 93 -16.67 9.82 -0.88
N ASP A 94 -16.77 10.20 -2.14
CA ASP A 94 -15.65 10.59 -3.03
C ASP A 94 -15.28 12.05 -2.74
N VAL A 95 -15.04 12.34 -1.47
CA VAL A 95 -14.57 13.64 -1.00
C VAL A 95 -13.05 13.68 -1.13
N ASP A 96 -12.51 14.78 -1.67
CA ASP A 96 -11.07 15.09 -1.72
C ASP A 96 -10.52 15.35 -0.30
N THR A 97 -10.67 14.38 0.57
CA THR A 97 -9.99 14.37 1.86
C THR A 97 -8.60 13.82 1.55
N PRO A 98 -7.49 14.51 1.92
CA PRO A 98 -6.17 13.90 1.82
C PRO A 98 -6.28 12.54 2.48
N SER A 99 -6.07 11.49 1.67
CA SER A 99 -6.49 10.16 2.08
C SER A 99 -5.81 9.82 3.39
N VAL A 100 -6.42 8.97 4.22
CA VAL A 100 -5.79 8.54 5.47
C VAL A 100 -4.36 8.02 5.19
N SER A 101 -4.11 7.46 4.01
CA SER A 101 -2.79 7.08 3.52
C SER A 101 -1.85 8.27 3.33
N TRP A 102 -2.29 9.37 2.70
CA TRP A 102 -1.48 10.59 2.58
C TRP A 102 -1.11 11.19 3.94
N ARG A 103 -2.06 11.21 4.87
CA ARG A 103 -1.80 11.71 6.23
C ARG A 103 -0.78 10.84 6.96
N LYS A 104 -0.95 9.52 6.91
CA LYS A 104 0.02 8.55 7.43
C LYS A 104 1.38 8.67 6.75
N PHE A 105 1.42 8.93 5.44
CA PHE A 105 2.64 9.14 4.69
C PHE A 105 3.40 10.38 5.19
N THR A 106 2.70 11.49 5.41
CA THR A 106 3.28 12.72 5.96
C THR A 106 3.75 12.57 7.41
N GLU A 107 3.04 11.77 8.22
CA GLU A 107 3.37 11.50 9.62
C GLU A 107 4.44 10.40 9.81
N LEU A 108 4.75 9.62 8.77
CA LEU A 108 5.70 8.51 8.86
C LEU A 108 7.11 9.02 9.14
N GLU A 109 7.81 8.46 10.11
CA GLU A 109 9.22 8.73 10.38
C GLU A 109 10.04 7.47 10.15
N PHE A 110 11.18 7.61 9.46
CA PHE A 110 12.10 6.50 9.28
C PHE A 110 12.86 6.22 10.57
N LYS A 111 12.76 4.97 11.04
CA LYS A 111 13.52 4.48 12.19
C LYS A 111 14.76 3.76 11.69
N VAL A 112 15.91 4.41 11.86
CA VAL A 112 17.22 3.78 11.71
C VAL A 112 17.49 3.03 13.00
N SER A 113 17.26 1.72 13.02
CA SER A 113 17.59 0.93 14.22
C SER A 113 19.10 0.81 14.38
N ASP A 114 19.54 1.29 15.52
CA ASP A 114 20.87 1.26 16.12
C ASP A 114 21.23 -0.09 16.76
N GLY A 115 20.66 -1.19 16.26
CA GLY A 115 21.15 -2.55 16.56
C GLY A 115 20.50 -3.27 17.75
N GLY A 116 19.22 -3.07 18.03
CA GLY A 116 18.52 -3.82 19.08
C GLY A 116 17.05 -4.11 18.80
N GLY A 117 16.75 -5.31 18.33
CA GLY A 117 15.39 -5.87 18.17
C GLY A 117 14.71 -5.49 16.86
N ALA A 118 14.47 -6.47 15.96
CA ALA A 118 14.06 -6.26 14.57
C ALA A 118 12.83 -5.33 14.43
N PRO A 119 13.02 -4.04 14.09
CA PRO A 119 11.97 -3.27 13.45
C PRO A 119 11.90 -3.71 11.99
N SER A 120 10.80 -3.38 11.32
CA SER A 120 10.73 -3.52 9.86
C SER A 120 12.00 -2.96 9.22
N SER A 121 12.64 -3.73 8.35
CA SER A 121 13.91 -3.31 7.74
C SER A 121 13.73 -1.96 7.04
N PHE A 122 14.80 -1.17 6.90
CA PHE A 122 14.68 0.14 6.24
C PHE A 122 14.04 0.03 4.84
N LEU A 123 14.26 -1.07 4.13
CA LEU A 123 13.63 -1.36 2.84
C LEU A 123 12.11 -1.55 2.97
N GLU A 124 11.63 -2.19 4.03
CA GLU A 124 10.19 -2.33 4.31
C GLU A 124 9.56 -0.99 4.70
N GLN A 125 10.26 -0.18 5.49
CA GLN A 125 9.81 1.18 5.81
C GLN A 125 9.73 2.05 4.55
N LEU A 126 10.71 1.94 3.64
CA LEU A 126 10.74 2.65 2.36
C LEU A 126 9.60 2.19 1.44
N ALA A 127 9.39 0.87 1.30
CA ALA A 127 8.26 0.32 0.57
C ALA A 127 6.91 0.80 1.14
N HIS A 128 6.79 0.82 2.47
CA HIS A 128 5.57 1.24 3.14
C HIS A 128 5.31 2.74 2.92
N ALA A 129 6.34 3.58 3.00
CA ALA A 129 6.23 5.01 2.75
C ALA A 129 5.80 5.30 1.30
N GLU A 130 6.44 4.66 0.32
CA GLU A 130 6.07 4.78 -1.10
C GLU A 130 4.61 4.34 -1.35
N ALA A 131 4.21 3.20 -0.79
CA ALA A 131 2.85 2.68 -0.89
C ALA A 131 1.81 3.63 -0.26
N LEU A 132 2.10 4.22 0.91
CA LEU A 132 1.21 5.21 1.53
C LEU A 132 1.10 6.48 0.69
N GLY A 133 2.22 6.93 0.09
CA GLY A 133 2.26 8.08 -0.81
C GLY A 133 1.34 7.89 -2.02
N HIS A 134 1.49 6.79 -2.76
CA HIS A 134 0.65 6.52 -3.93
C HIS A 134 -0.81 6.20 -3.59
N ALA A 135 -1.08 5.47 -2.49
CA ALA A 135 -2.43 5.31 -1.96
C ALA A 135 -3.05 6.64 -1.47
N GLY A 136 -2.22 7.68 -1.33
CA GLY A 136 -2.60 9.07 -1.14
C GLY A 136 -3.40 9.67 -2.29
N GLN A 137 -3.31 9.09 -3.50
CA GLN A 137 -3.77 9.68 -4.76
C GLN A 137 -3.30 11.14 -4.88
N PRO A 138 -1.98 11.37 -4.93
CA PRO A 138 -1.41 12.71 -4.94
C PRO A 138 -1.93 13.50 -6.14
N SER A 139 -2.15 14.81 -5.94
CA SER A 139 -2.63 15.71 -6.99
C SER A 139 -1.62 15.94 -8.13
N LEU A 140 -0.34 15.66 -7.87
CA LEU A 140 0.75 15.77 -8.84
C LEU A 140 1.54 14.45 -8.92
N PRO A 141 1.97 14.01 -10.11
CA PRO A 141 2.70 12.76 -10.29
C PRO A 141 3.96 12.66 -9.41
N ASP A 142 4.74 13.74 -9.31
CA ASP A 142 6.06 13.73 -8.64
C ASP A 142 6.00 14.09 -7.14
N LEU A 143 4.80 14.28 -6.59
CA LEU A 143 4.63 14.77 -5.22
C LEU A 143 5.07 13.72 -4.19
N VAL A 144 4.92 12.43 -4.50
CA VAL A 144 5.33 11.32 -3.63
C VAL A 144 6.85 11.30 -3.54
N GLU A 145 7.53 11.33 -4.68
CA GLU A 145 8.99 11.29 -4.80
C GLU A 145 9.61 12.49 -4.13
N TYR A 146 9.06 13.69 -4.37
CA TYR A 146 9.50 14.91 -3.72
C TYR A 146 9.36 14.83 -2.19
N THR A 147 8.16 14.46 -1.70
CA THR A 147 7.88 14.41 -0.25
C THR A 147 8.67 13.31 0.43
N LEU A 148 8.79 12.14 -0.21
CA LEU A 148 9.57 11.01 0.29
C LEU A 148 11.06 11.39 0.36
N GLY A 149 11.58 12.06 -0.68
CA GLY A 149 12.95 12.57 -0.73
C GLY A 149 13.29 13.50 0.44
N GLN A 150 12.38 14.38 0.84
CA GLN A 150 12.55 15.26 2.01
C GLN A 150 12.54 14.51 3.35
N LYS A 151 11.92 13.33 3.39
CA LYS A 151 11.75 12.53 4.61
C LYS A 151 12.82 11.45 4.76
N LEU A 152 13.58 11.14 3.72
CA LEU A 152 14.65 10.16 3.77
C LEU A 152 15.73 10.58 4.79
N PRO A 153 16.37 9.60 5.47
CA PRO A 153 17.57 9.86 6.24
C PRO A 153 18.63 10.62 5.42
N ALA A 154 19.35 11.55 6.07
CA ALA A 154 20.26 12.48 5.39
C ALA A 154 21.38 11.78 4.59
N ASP A 155 21.88 10.65 5.08
CA ASP A 155 22.87 9.82 4.42
C ASP A 155 22.33 9.16 3.13
N VAL A 156 21.04 8.78 3.14
CA VAL A 156 20.36 8.22 1.97
C VAL A 156 20.04 9.33 0.98
N ALA A 157 19.44 10.44 1.43
CA ALA A 157 19.04 11.57 0.60
C ALA A 157 20.23 12.20 -0.15
N SER A 158 21.34 12.43 0.56
CA SER A 158 22.55 13.03 -0.03
C SER A 158 23.14 12.16 -1.15
N ARG A 159 23.15 10.83 -0.98
CA ARG A 159 23.66 9.88 -1.98
C ARG A 159 22.68 9.59 -3.11
N ALA A 160 21.41 9.88 -2.91
CA ALA A 160 20.34 9.74 -3.89
C ALA A 160 20.05 11.03 -4.67
N THR A 161 20.76 12.11 -4.35
CA THR A 161 20.60 13.41 -5.00
C THR A 161 21.11 13.37 -6.45
N VAL A 162 20.30 13.90 -7.36
CA VAL A 162 20.60 14.05 -8.79
C VAL A 162 20.36 15.49 -9.24
N VAL A 163 21.10 15.93 -10.25
CA VAL A 163 20.87 17.21 -10.94
C VAL A 163 19.96 16.95 -12.14
N LEU A 164 18.83 17.63 -12.18
CA LEU A 164 17.87 17.56 -13.26
C LEU A 164 18.33 18.41 -14.46
N SER A 165 17.69 18.20 -15.62
CA SER A 165 18.05 18.90 -16.86
C SER A 165 17.85 20.41 -16.81
N ASP A 166 16.97 20.89 -15.93
CA ASP A 166 16.74 22.31 -15.65
C ASP A 166 17.73 22.90 -14.62
N GLY A 167 18.70 22.11 -14.17
CA GLY A 167 19.70 22.50 -13.17
C GLY A 167 19.19 22.45 -11.73
N SER A 168 17.93 22.05 -11.49
CA SER A 168 17.42 21.84 -10.15
C SER A 168 17.97 20.55 -9.53
N ILE A 169 17.98 20.50 -8.20
CA ILE A 169 18.45 19.36 -7.43
C ILE A 169 17.24 18.60 -6.90
N SER A 170 17.19 17.30 -7.16
CA SER A 170 16.11 16.41 -6.75
C SER A 170 16.67 15.11 -6.18
N VAL A 171 15.84 14.35 -5.46
CA VAL A 171 16.18 12.99 -5.05
C VAL A 171 15.62 12.01 -6.09
N SER A 172 16.47 11.18 -6.66
CA SER A 172 16.04 10.07 -7.52
C SER A 172 15.59 8.90 -6.65
N MET A 173 14.35 8.44 -6.84
CA MET A 173 13.80 7.32 -6.09
C MET A 173 14.54 6.00 -6.38
N ASP A 174 14.91 5.77 -7.64
CA ASP A 174 15.74 4.62 -8.03
C ASP A 174 17.08 4.61 -7.30
N LYS A 175 17.71 5.79 -7.19
CA LYS A 175 18.97 5.94 -6.46
C LYS A 175 18.79 5.79 -4.95
N ALA A 176 17.69 6.29 -4.39
CA ALA A 176 17.34 6.08 -2.98
C ALA A 176 17.19 4.60 -2.65
N TRP A 177 16.49 3.85 -3.50
CA TRP A 177 16.36 2.39 -3.39
C TRP A 177 17.70 1.65 -3.52
N GLU A 178 18.58 2.08 -4.42
CA GLU A 178 19.93 1.53 -4.56
C GLU A 178 20.76 1.76 -3.28
N VAL A 179 20.75 2.99 -2.77
CA VAL A 179 21.46 3.38 -1.55
C VAL A 179 20.93 2.60 -0.34
N ALA A 180 19.61 2.45 -0.22
CA ALA A 180 18.95 1.67 0.82
C ALA A 180 19.41 0.21 0.82
N ARG A 181 19.49 -0.42 -0.37
CA ARG A 181 19.98 -1.79 -0.51
C ARG A 181 21.45 -1.94 -0.11
N ILE A 182 22.30 -1.01 -0.53
CA ILE A 182 23.72 -1.00 -0.14
C ILE A 182 23.85 -0.86 1.37
N TRP A 183 23.07 0.03 1.98
CA TRP A 183 23.11 0.29 3.41
C TRP A 183 22.69 -0.94 4.23
N VAL A 184 21.57 -1.59 3.87
CA VAL A 184 21.14 -2.84 4.52
C VAL A 184 22.16 -3.95 4.32
N LYS A 185 22.73 -4.09 3.11
CA LYS A 185 23.78 -5.09 2.83
C LYS A 185 25.00 -4.89 3.73
N ASN A 186 25.51 -3.66 3.85
CA ASN A 186 26.65 -3.37 4.69
C ASN A 186 26.35 -3.65 6.16
N ARG A 187 25.15 -3.30 6.63
CA ARG A 187 24.73 -3.58 8.01
C ARG A 187 24.69 -5.08 8.32
N ILE A 188 24.16 -5.89 7.40
CA ILE A 188 24.17 -7.36 7.54
C ILE A 188 25.61 -7.88 7.61
N SER A 189 26.50 -7.39 6.74
CA SER A 189 27.92 -7.79 6.75
C SER A 189 28.63 -7.42 8.07
N GLU A 190 28.40 -6.23 8.60
CA GLU A 190 28.96 -5.81 9.90
C GLU A 190 28.43 -6.64 11.07
N GLU A 191 27.12 -6.96 11.05
CA GLU A 191 26.49 -7.81 12.07
C GLU A 191 27.03 -9.26 12.01
N ASP A 192 27.21 -9.80 10.80
CA ASP A 192 27.85 -11.10 10.57
C ASP A 192 29.30 -11.12 11.08
N GLU A 193 30.08 -10.07 10.78
CA GLU A 193 31.45 -9.95 11.30
C GLU A 193 31.51 -9.88 12.82
N LEU A 194 30.59 -9.13 13.46
CA LEU A 194 30.48 -9.06 14.91
C LEU A 194 30.13 -10.43 15.48
N ASN A 195 29.13 -11.10 14.91
CA ASN A 195 28.70 -12.43 15.36
C ASN A 195 29.83 -13.47 15.23
N VAL A 196 30.61 -13.43 14.14
CA VAL A 196 31.79 -14.28 13.97
C VAL A 196 32.84 -13.96 15.02
N ARG A 197 33.13 -12.68 15.30
CA ARG A 197 34.09 -12.31 16.36
C ARG A 197 33.62 -12.75 17.74
N ALA A 198 32.34 -12.62 18.04
CA ALA A 198 31.74 -13.06 19.30
C ALA A 198 31.85 -14.59 19.46
N ALA A 199 31.49 -15.36 18.42
CA ALA A 199 31.60 -16.81 18.44
C ALA A 199 33.06 -17.29 18.60
N MET A 200 34.01 -16.61 17.96
CA MET A 200 35.45 -16.91 18.13
C MET A 200 35.93 -16.62 19.55
N ALA A 201 35.43 -15.56 20.20
CA ALA A 201 35.75 -15.24 21.59
C ALA A 201 35.18 -16.26 22.58
N GLU A 202 33.96 -16.75 22.35
CA GLU A 202 33.33 -17.80 23.18
C GLU A 202 34.08 -19.14 23.08
N ASP A 203 34.52 -19.53 21.87
CA ASP A 203 35.30 -20.76 21.65
C ASP A 203 36.70 -20.70 22.30
N GLU A 204 37.34 -19.52 22.33
CA GLU A 204 38.58 -19.31 23.07
C GLU A 204 38.39 -19.34 24.60
N GLU A 205 37.29 -18.80 25.11
CA GLU A 205 36.95 -18.87 26.54
C GLU A 205 36.68 -20.32 26.99
N GLU A 206 35.96 -21.10 26.18
CA GLU A 206 35.69 -22.51 26.45
C GLU A 206 36.98 -23.35 26.44
N LYS A 207 37.88 -23.11 25.47
CA LYS A 207 39.20 -23.77 25.41
C LYS A 207 40.12 -23.38 26.57
N GLY A 208 40.13 -22.10 26.96
CA GLY A 208 40.86 -21.62 28.13
C GLY A 208 40.37 -22.27 29.42
N PHE A 209 39.05 -22.40 29.58
CA PHE A 209 38.45 -23.07 30.74
C PHE A 209 38.75 -24.57 30.80
N MET A 210 38.79 -25.25 29.65
CA MET A 210 39.20 -26.66 29.56
C MET A 210 40.66 -26.88 29.96
N CYS A 211 41.57 -26.00 29.52
CA CYS A 211 42.99 -26.08 29.83
C CYS A 211 43.26 -25.89 31.35
N CYS A 212 42.56 -24.95 31.99
CA CYS A 212 42.66 -24.74 33.44
C CYS A 212 42.15 -25.94 34.27
N LYS A 213 41.12 -26.66 33.80
CA LYS A 213 40.61 -27.86 34.50
C LYS A 213 41.56 -29.06 34.42
N MET A 214 42.33 -29.20 33.34
CA MET A 214 43.32 -30.28 33.21
C MET A 214 44.59 -30.02 34.04
N GLY A 215 45.00 -28.76 34.24
CA GLY A 215 46.13 -28.41 35.10
C GLY A 215 45.92 -28.72 36.59
N ASN A 216 44.67 -28.66 37.09
CA ASN A 216 44.35 -28.90 38.50
C ASN A 216 44.21 -30.38 38.88
N ASN A 217 44.22 -31.32 37.92
CA ASN A 217 44.09 -32.77 38.19
C ASN A 217 45.43 -33.53 38.22
N ILE A 218 46.57 -32.85 38.07
CA ILE A 218 47.91 -33.50 38.03
C ILE A 218 48.62 -33.50 39.39
N THR A 219 48.00 -32.98 40.46
CA THR A 219 48.53 -33.07 41.83
C THR A 219 47.56 -33.76 42.78
N LYS A 220 47.56 -35.10 42.74
CA LYS A 220 47.17 -35.96 43.86
C LYS A 220 47.93 -37.27 43.82
#